data_AF-A0A450ZM01-F1
#
_entry.id   AF-A0A450ZM01-F1
#
_cell.length_a   1.000
_cell.length_b   1.000
_cell.length_c   1.000
_cell.angle_alpha   90.00
_cell.angle_beta   90.00
_cell.angle_gamma   90.00
#
_symmetry.space_group_name_H-M   'P 1'
#
loop_
_entity.id
_entity.type
_entity.pdbx_description
1 polymer ?
#
loop_
_entity_poly.entity_id
_entity_poly.type
_entity_poly.pdbx_seq_one_letter_code
_entity_poly.pdbx_strand_id
1 'polypeptide(L)'
;MRASGKYCHTNVPMNIIPAMNTAPPSKLLAGKPPIGLSDFPRLIREGYCYVDKSLLIRSVLDSPAQVLLLPRPRRFGKTLNLSMLRAFFDRNMIDSAELFRGLAIEQAGEEYTVHQGRYPVVFLTLKDVKTLNWDDCLGHLRQVISGEFKRHEILLEGGFLDTEEQKQFQKVRACECAGYELERSLSNLLTWLERATGEQVVLLIDEYDTPIHAGYQSGFYEEITGFMRNWLSGALKDHASLK
;
A
#
# COMPACT_ATOMS: atom_id res chain seq x y z
N MET A 1 32.02 -64.85 -1.37
CA MET A 1 30.79 -64.43 -2.09
C MET A 1 29.96 -63.61 -1.11
N ARG A 2 29.89 -62.27 -1.26
CA ARG A 2 28.75 -61.49 -1.82
C ARG A 2 27.39 -61.86 -1.16
N ALA A 3 26.54 -60.97 -0.66
CA ALA A 3 26.43 -59.53 -0.77
C ALA A 3 25.51 -58.92 0.32
N SER A 4 25.61 -57.60 0.39
CA SER A 4 24.92 -56.51 1.10
C SER A 4 23.39 -56.45 1.11
N GLY A 5 22.85 -55.80 2.15
CA GLY A 5 21.54 -55.13 2.17
C GLY A 5 21.40 -54.16 3.35
N LYS A 6 21.53 -52.85 3.07
CA LYS A 6 21.29 -51.73 4.01
C LYS A 6 19.79 -51.40 4.05
N TYR A 7 19.24 -51.03 5.21
CA TYR A 7 18.19 -50.01 5.28
C TYR A 7 18.31 -49.18 6.57
N CYS A 8 18.43 -47.88 6.36
CA CYS A 8 18.40 -46.80 7.35
C CYS A 8 16.98 -46.61 7.90
N HIS A 9 16.85 -46.37 9.20
CA HIS A 9 15.78 -45.51 9.71
C HIS A 9 16.38 -44.37 10.51
N THR A 10 16.09 -43.18 10.01
CA THR A 10 16.56 -41.85 10.40
C THR A 10 15.88 -41.41 11.69
N ASN A 11 16.69 -40.98 12.66
CA ASN A 11 16.28 -40.13 13.77
C ASN A 11 15.59 -38.86 13.21
N VAL A 12 14.33 -38.65 13.56
CA VAL A 12 13.65 -37.36 13.38
C VAL A 12 14.02 -36.51 14.60
N PRO A 13 14.77 -35.40 14.46
CA PRO A 13 14.94 -34.48 15.57
C PRO A 13 13.63 -33.73 15.80
N MET A 14 13.15 -33.75 17.05
CA MET A 14 12.11 -32.84 17.53
C MET A 14 12.55 -31.41 17.28
N ASN A 15 11.84 -30.73 16.37
CA ASN A 15 12.04 -29.31 16.11
C ASN A 15 11.40 -28.54 17.28
N ILE A 16 12.22 -28.16 18.24
CA ILE A 16 11.87 -27.21 19.28
C ILE A 16 11.60 -25.87 18.58
N ILE A 17 10.35 -25.43 18.59
CA ILE A 17 9.93 -24.10 18.14
C ILE A 17 10.66 -23.07 19.03
N PRO A 18 11.50 -22.18 18.50
CA PRO A 18 12.04 -21.09 19.30
C PRO A 18 10.89 -20.14 19.66
N ALA A 19 10.75 -19.90 20.95
CA ALA A 19 9.80 -18.99 21.53
C ALA A 19 9.98 -17.56 21.01
N MET A 20 8.85 -16.91 20.73
CA MET A 20 8.58 -15.47 20.90
C MET A 20 9.75 -14.52 20.61
N ASN A 21 9.74 -13.93 19.41
CA ASN A 21 10.41 -12.67 19.15
C ASN A 21 9.81 -11.58 20.07
N THR A 22 10.44 -11.36 21.22
CA THR A 22 10.25 -10.15 22.02
C THR A 22 10.88 -9.00 21.25
N ALA A 23 10.04 -8.21 20.57
CA ALA A 23 10.47 -6.93 20.01
C ALA A 23 11.13 -6.07 21.11
N PRO A 24 12.23 -5.37 20.82
CA PRO A 24 12.83 -4.44 21.77
C PRO A 24 11.81 -3.35 22.15
N PRO A 25 11.88 -2.79 23.37
CA PRO A 25 10.94 -1.75 23.80
C PRO A 25 11.04 -0.57 22.84
N SER A 26 9.96 -0.31 22.11
CA SER A 26 9.82 0.82 21.18
C SER A 26 10.18 2.12 21.92
N LYS A 27 11.21 2.82 21.44
CA LYS A 27 11.65 4.08 22.03
C LYS A 27 10.54 5.12 21.83
N LEU A 28 9.92 5.57 22.93
CA LEU A 28 8.94 6.63 22.90
C LEU A 28 9.65 7.96 22.62
N LEU A 29 9.29 8.63 21.53
CA LEU A 29 9.69 10.03 21.31
C LEU A 29 8.86 10.92 22.25
N ALA A 30 9.50 11.77 23.05
CA ALA A 30 8.82 12.65 24.00
C ALA A 30 8.11 13.80 23.27
N GLY A 31 6.79 13.96 23.48
CA GLY A 31 5.98 14.96 22.78
C GLY A 31 4.52 14.97 23.21
N LYS A 32 3.70 15.85 22.61
CA LYS A 32 2.24 15.87 22.85
C LYS A 32 1.60 14.59 22.28
N PRO A 33 0.52 14.05 22.86
CA PRO A 33 -0.16 12.89 22.31
C PRO A 33 -0.78 13.21 20.93
N PRO A 34 -0.57 12.38 19.89
CA PRO A 34 -1.08 12.61 18.54
C PRO A 34 -2.56 12.21 18.41
N ILE A 35 -3.45 12.91 19.13
CA ILE A 35 -4.88 12.59 19.13
C ILE A 35 -5.47 12.94 17.75
N GLY A 36 -5.93 11.92 17.02
CA GLY A 36 -6.56 12.08 15.70
C GLY A 36 -5.58 12.37 14.56
N LEU A 37 -4.27 12.34 14.82
CA LEU A 37 -3.24 12.54 13.79
C LEU A 37 -2.80 11.21 13.20
N SER A 38 -3.03 11.05 11.89
CA SER A 38 -2.68 9.84 11.12
C SER A 38 -1.65 10.09 10.02
N ASP A 39 -1.04 11.28 10.00
CA ASP A 39 0.01 11.66 9.05
C ASP A 39 1.37 11.51 9.72
N PHE A 40 2.13 10.49 9.32
CA PHE A 40 3.42 10.17 9.90
C PHE A 40 4.46 11.28 9.69
N PRO A 41 4.65 11.83 8.47
CA PRO A 41 5.59 12.95 8.29
C PRO A 41 5.32 14.14 9.20
N ARG A 42 4.05 14.55 9.33
CA ARG A 42 3.62 15.63 10.22
C ARG A 42 3.85 15.29 11.68
N LEU A 43 3.55 14.05 12.08
CA LEU A 43 3.75 13.57 13.45
C LEU A 43 5.21 13.72 13.88
N ILE A 44 6.16 13.28 13.03
CA ILE A 44 7.60 13.38 13.31
C ILE A 44 8.07 14.83 13.29
N ARG A 45 7.72 15.61 12.25
CA ARG A 45 8.17 16.99 12.09
C ARG A 45 7.68 17.94 13.18
N GLU A 46 6.44 17.75 13.64
CA GLU A 46 5.86 18.56 14.73
C GLU A 46 6.22 18.03 16.13
N GLY A 47 7.02 16.96 16.24
CA GLY A 47 7.52 16.46 17.52
C GLY A 47 6.43 15.86 18.44
N TYR A 48 5.44 15.17 17.87
CA TYR A 48 4.45 14.45 18.67
C TYR A 48 5.04 13.17 19.28
N CYS A 49 4.40 12.69 20.35
CA CYS A 49 4.72 11.40 20.93
C CYS A 49 4.47 10.29 19.90
N TYR A 50 5.51 9.51 19.60
CA TYR A 50 5.45 8.40 18.65
C TYR A 50 5.95 7.12 19.32
N VAL A 51 5.20 6.04 19.12
CA VAL A 51 5.63 4.68 19.44
C VAL A 51 6.24 4.12 18.17
N ASP A 52 7.55 3.89 18.19
CA ASP A 52 8.27 3.42 17.02
C ASP A 52 7.78 2.05 16.53
N LYS A 53 7.16 2.05 15.35
CA LYS A 53 6.70 0.86 14.62
C LYS A 53 7.41 0.71 13.26
N SER A 54 8.53 1.40 13.05
CA SER A 54 9.20 1.44 11.74
C SER A 54 9.69 0.06 11.27
N LEU A 55 9.89 -0.90 12.17
CA LEU A 55 10.19 -2.29 11.79
C LEU A 55 9.05 -2.99 11.02
N LEU A 56 7.85 -2.40 10.98
CA LEU A 56 6.81 -2.83 10.03
C LEU A 56 7.30 -2.76 8.59
N ILE A 57 8.13 -1.77 8.23
CA ILE A 57 8.72 -1.66 6.89
C ILE A 57 9.55 -2.90 6.57
N ARG A 58 10.39 -3.34 7.51
CA ARG A 58 11.14 -4.59 7.40
C ARG A 58 10.20 -5.78 7.21
N SER A 59 9.16 -5.91 8.04
CA SER A 59 8.19 -7.01 7.91
C SER A 59 7.46 -7.04 6.57
N VAL A 60 7.22 -5.86 5.97
CA VAL A 60 6.64 -5.74 4.61
C VAL A 60 7.65 -6.22 3.57
N LEU A 61 8.91 -5.76 3.65
CA LEU A 61 9.97 -6.11 2.70
C LEU A 61 10.39 -7.59 2.77
N ASP A 62 10.38 -8.19 3.95
CA ASP A 62 10.66 -9.62 4.16
C ASP A 62 9.48 -10.51 3.75
N SER A 63 8.32 -9.93 3.44
CA SER A 63 7.12 -10.70 3.08
C SER A 63 7.24 -11.27 1.66
N PRO A 64 6.93 -12.56 1.45
CA PRO A 64 6.86 -13.11 0.10
C PRO A 64 5.57 -12.71 -0.65
N ALA A 65 4.66 -11.97 -0.01
CA ALA A 65 3.38 -11.59 -0.59
C ALA A 65 3.51 -10.28 -1.40
N GLN A 66 3.16 -10.34 -2.70
CA GLN A 66 3.03 -9.16 -3.58
C GLN A 66 1.88 -8.23 -3.16
N VAL A 67 0.94 -8.73 -2.37
CA VAL A 67 -0.20 -7.97 -1.85
C VAL A 67 -0.33 -8.24 -0.36
N LEU A 68 -0.04 -7.23 0.45
CA LEU A 68 -0.20 -7.31 1.90
C LEU A 68 -1.55 -6.73 2.32
N LEU A 69 -2.50 -7.61 2.64
CA LEU A 69 -3.76 -7.22 3.24
C LEU A 69 -3.58 -7.13 4.76
N LEU A 70 -3.76 -5.95 5.35
CA LEU A 70 -3.71 -5.75 6.79
C LEU A 70 -5.13 -5.81 7.37
N PRO A 71 -5.65 -6.99 7.83
CA PRO A 71 -7.02 -7.15 8.34
C PRO A 71 -7.26 -6.33 9.61
N ARG A 72 -8.53 -6.02 9.93
CA ARG A 72 -9.00 -4.94 10.82
C ARG A 72 -9.14 -5.32 12.31
N PRO A 73 -8.16 -4.94 13.17
CA PRO A 73 -8.46 -4.52 14.54
C PRO A 73 -8.59 -2.99 14.60
N ARG A 74 -9.67 -2.50 15.22
CA ARG A 74 -9.96 -1.07 15.38
C ARG A 74 -8.86 -0.38 16.22
N ARG A 75 -8.55 0.87 15.90
CA ARG A 75 -7.63 1.77 16.65
C ARG A 75 -6.16 1.33 16.75
N PHE A 76 -5.69 0.45 15.86
CA PHE A 76 -4.30 -0.02 15.90
C PHE A 76 -3.27 0.93 15.23
N GLY A 77 -3.70 2.10 14.76
CA GLY A 77 -2.84 3.07 14.08
C GLY A 77 -2.53 2.72 12.62
N LYS A 78 -3.45 2.03 11.93
CA LYS A 78 -3.24 1.55 10.55
C LYS A 78 -2.99 2.66 9.55
N THR A 79 -3.84 3.70 9.53
CA THR A 79 -3.65 4.85 8.63
C THR A 79 -2.30 5.51 8.88
N LEU A 80 -1.87 5.63 10.15
CA LEU A 80 -0.54 6.13 10.50
C LEU A 80 0.57 5.20 9.98
N ASN A 81 0.41 3.88 10.12
CA ASN A 81 1.37 2.90 9.59
C ASN A 81 1.46 2.94 8.06
N LEU A 82 0.33 3.07 7.35
CA LEU A 82 0.33 3.21 5.89
C LEU A 82 0.94 4.56 5.47
N SER A 83 0.69 5.64 6.22
CA SER A 83 1.35 6.94 6.03
C SER A 83 2.87 6.82 6.22
N MET A 84 3.32 6.05 7.22
CA MET A 84 4.74 5.75 7.42
C MET A 84 5.32 4.92 6.27
N LEU A 85 4.64 3.86 5.81
CA LEU A 85 5.08 3.07 4.65
C LEU A 85 5.19 3.94 3.40
N ARG A 86 4.20 4.81 3.14
CA ARG A 86 4.26 5.79 2.06
C ARG A 86 5.47 6.72 2.24
N ALA A 87 5.67 7.29 3.42
CA ALA A 87 6.80 8.18 3.68
C ALA A 87 8.16 7.50 3.49
N PHE A 88 8.24 6.19 3.74
CA PHE A 88 9.44 5.41 3.52
C PHE A 88 9.67 5.12 2.03
N PHE A 89 8.67 4.62 1.30
CA PHE A 89 8.87 4.15 -0.08
C PHE A 89 8.75 5.23 -1.16
N ASP A 90 7.92 6.25 -0.95
CA ASP A 90 7.53 7.23 -1.98
C ASP A 90 8.74 8.07 -2.40
N ARG A 91 9.15 7.92 -3.66
CA ARG A 91 10.25 8.67 -4.27
C ARG A 91 10.03 10.18 -4.32
N ASN A 92 8.78 10.62 -4.25
CA ASN A 92 8.43 12.03 -4.22
C ASN A 92 8.33 12.56 -2.78
N MET A 93 8.63 11.74 -1.76
CA MET A 93 8.63 12.17 -0.36
C MET A 93 9.83 13.06 -0.06
N ILE A 94 9.55 14.32 0.24
CA ILE A 94 10.55 15.31 0.65
C ILE A 94 11.11 14.92 2.01
N ASP A 95 12.44 14.97 2.14
CA ASP A 95 13.20 14.71 3.37
C ASP A 95 12.89 13.35 4.02
N SER A 96 12.61 12.31 3.23
CA SER A 96 12.31 10.97 3.74
C SER A 96 13.38 10.50 4.73
N ALA A 97 14.68 10.66 4.41
CA ALA A 97 15.78 10.28 5.30
C ALA A 97 15.66 10.89 6.71
N GLU A 98 15.24 12.15 6.82
CA GLU A 98 15.10 12.82 8.11
C GLU A 98 13.92 12.28 8.92
N LEU A 99 12.84 11.85 8.26
CA LEU A 99 11.65 11.30 8.92
C LEU A 99 11.93 9.98 9.68
N PHE A 100 12.97 9.25 9.27
CA PHE A 100 13.33 7.95 9.85
C PHE A 100 14.59 7.99 10.72
N ARG A 101 15.23 9.16 10.86
CA ARG A 101 16.43 9.33 11.67
C ARG A 101 16.17 8.92 13.12
N GLY A 102 16.97 8.01 13.64
CA GLY A 102 16.87 7.48 15.00
C GLY A 102 15.74 6.46 15.23
N LEU A 103 14.96 6.11 14.20
CA LEU A 103 13.98 5.04 14.27
C LEU A 103 14.63 3.68 14.01
N ALA A 104 14.01 2.60 14.49
CA ALA A 104 14.54 1.24 14.42
C ALA A 104 14.82 0.75 12.98
N ILE A 105 14.13 1.30 11.98
CA ILE A 105 14.34 0.92 10.56
C ILE A 105 15.66 1.45 10.01
N GLU A 106 16.14 2.60 10.49
CA GLU A 106 17.45 3.15 10.10
C GLU A 106 18.58 2.20 10.51
N GLN A 107 18.40 1.51 11.64
CA GLN A 107 19.36 0.56 12.19
C GLN A 107 19.16 -0.88 11.68
N ALA A 108 18.15 -1.13 10.84
CA ALA A 108 17.80 -2.47 10.41
C ALA A 108 18.78 -3.05 9.37
N GLY A 109 19.57 -2.21 8.69
CA GLY A 109 20.58 -2.61 7.70
C GLY A 109 20.36 -2.00 6.32
N GLU A 110 21.42 -1.99 5.51
CA GLU A 110 21.41 -1.44 4.13
C GLU A 110 20.41 -2.15 3.21
N GLU A 111 20.19 -3.45 3.43
CA GLU A 111 19.20 -4.24 2.69
C GLU A 111 17.78 -3.65 2.79
N TYR A 112 17.46 -2.93 3.86
CA TYR A 112 16.18 -2.26 4.03
C TYR A 112 16.22 -0.79 3.62
N THR A 113 17.27 -0.05 4.01
CA THR A 113 17.35 1.41 3.75
C THR A 113 17.52 1.74 2.27
N VAL A 114 18.03 0.83 1.44
CA VAL A 114 18.09 0.99 -0.03
C VAL A 114 16.70 1.11 -0.69
N HIS A 115 15.63 0.73 0.03
CA HIS A 115 14.25 0.88 -0.43
C HIS A 115 13.64 2.25 -0.13
N GLN A 116 14.33 3.07 0.66
CA GLN A 116 13.84 4.37 1.09
C GLN A 116 13.84 5.39 -0.05
N GLY A 117 12.70 6.04 -0.28
CA GLY A 117 12.52 7.07 -1.30
C GLY A 117 12.74 6.56 -2.73
N ARG A 118 12.52 5.27 -2.99
CA ARG A 118 12.87 4.63 -4.27
C ARG A 118 11.70 4.44 -5.21
N TYR A 119 10.51 4.11 -4.70
CA TYR A 119 9.42 3.59 -5.51
C TYR A 119 8.37 4.66 -5.84
N PRO A 120 7.73 4.62 -7.02
CA PRO A 120 6.43 5.25 -7.17
C PRO A 120 5.43 4.62 -6.19
N VAL A 121 4.66 5.46 -5.50
CA VAL A 121 3.63 5.01 -4.55
C VAL A 121 2.26 5.49 -5.00
N VAL A 122 1.35 4.53 -5.17
CA VAL A 122 -0.09 4.79 -5.33
C VAL A 122 -0.76 4.64 -3.96
N PHE A 123 -1.38 5.70 -3.46
CA PHE A 123 -2.00 5.72 -2.13
C PHE A 123 -3.47 6.16 -2.18
N LEU A 124 -4.38 5.24 -1.90
CA LEU A 124 -5.83 5.47 -1.97
C LEU A 124 -6.46 5.24 -0.60
N THR A 125 -7.34 6.15 -0.17
CA THR A 125 -8.16 5.95 1.04
C THR A 125 -9.63 5.97 0.68
N LEU A 126 -10.36 4.91 1.01
CA LEU A 126 -11.79 4.78 0.73
C LEU A 126 -12.66 5.09 1.97
N LYS A 127 -12.07 5.67 3.01
CA LYS A 127 -12.70 5.92 4.32
C LYS A 127 -13.96 6.79 4.26
N ASP A 128 -14.05 7.66 3.25
CA ASP A 128 -15.13 8.65 3.06
C ASP A 128 -16.16 8.21 2.00
N VAL A 129 -16.03 6.99 1.47
CA VAL A 129 -16.99 6.40 0.52
C VAL A 129 -18.10 5.68 1.29
N LYS A 130 -18.96 6.48 1.95
CA LYS A 130 -20.07 6.02 2.79
C LYS A 130 -21.39 6.56 2.28
N THR A 131 -21.81 6.07 1.12
CA THR A 131 -22.96 6.60 0.38
C THR A 131 -24.20 5.73 0.57
N LEU A 132 -25.36 6.27 0.21
CA LEU A 132 -26.66 5.60 0.37
C LEU A 132 -27.17 4.96 -0.92
N ASN A 133 -26.51 5.20 -2.05
CA ASN A 133 -26.85 4.63 -3.35
C ASN A 133 -25.58 4.41 -4.20
N TRP A 134 -25.74 3.67 -5.29
CA TRP A 134 -24.67 3.30 -6.20
C TRP A 134 -24.07 4.50 -6.95
N ASP A 135 -24.89 5.41 -7.47
CA ASP A 135 -24.42 6.53 -8.28
C ASP A 135 -23.50 7.46 -7.48
N ASP A 136 -23.88 7.78 -6.24
CA ASP A 136 -23.04 8.53 -5.31
C ASP A 136 -21.77 7.75 -4.95
N CYS A 137 -21.87 6.43 -4.75
CA CYS A 137 -20.71 5.59 -4.45
C CYS A 137 -19.68 5.66 -5.59
N LEU A 138 -20.14 5.46 -6.82
CA LEU A 138 -19.32 5.52 -8.02
C LEU A 138 -18.74 6.92 -8.22
N GLY A 139 -19.52 7.97 -7.95
CA GLY A 139 -19.06 9.37 -7.98
C GLY A 139 -17.93 9.64 -6.98
N HIS A 140 -18.06 9.16 -5.73
CA HIS A 140 -17.02 9.28 -4.71
C HIS A 140 -15.75 8.49 -5.09
N LEU A 141 -15.90 7.26 -5.57
CA LEU A 141 -14.76 6.46 -6.04
C LEU A 141 -14.00 7.15 -7.17
N ARG A 142 -14.74 7.72 -8.12
CA ARG A 142 -14.17 8.51 -9.22
C ARG A 142 -13.38 9.71 -8.73
N GLN A 143 -13.87 10.43 -7.72
CA GLN A 143 -13.14 11.55 -7.11
C GLN A 143 -11.86 11.10 -6.42
N VAL A 144 -11.91 9.99 -5.67
CA VAL A 144 -10.72 9.43 -5.00
C VAL A 144 -9.65 9.03 -6.02
N ILE A 145 -10.06 8.30 -7.08
CA ILE A 145 -9.16 7.87 -8.15
C ILE A 145 -8.61 9.08 -8.93
N SER A 146 -9.46 10.04 -9.29
CA SER A 146 -9.04 11.29 -9.94
C SER A 146 -7.99 12.04 -9.12
N GLY A 147 -8.19 12.14 -7.80
CA GLY A 147 -7.23 12.76 -6.89
C GLY A 147 -5.85 12.10 -6.95
N GLU A 148 -5.81 10.77 -7.02
CA GLU A 148 -4.55 10.04 -7.16
C GLU A 148 -3.91 10.22 -8.54
N PHE A 149 -4.71 10.25 -9.61
CA PHE A 149 -4.20 10.58 -10.96
C PHE A 149 -3.57 11.98 -11.01
N LYS A 150 -4.18 12.97 -10.35
CA LYS A 150 -3.62 14.34 -10.27
C LYS A 150 -2.24 14.38 -9.61
N ARG A 151 -1.96 13.50 -8.64
CA ARG A 151 -0.64 13.42 -8.00
C ARG A 151 0.46 12.94 -8.96
N HIS A 152 0.09 12.24 -10.03
CA HIS A 152 1.01 11.67 -11.01
C HIS A 152 0.95 12.39 -12.36
N GLU A 153 0.61 13.70 -12.36
CA GLU A 153 0.54 14.53 -13.58
C GLU A 153 1.84 14.56 -14.38
N ILE A 154 2.98 14.26 -13.76
CA ILE A 154 4.28 14.10 -14.42
C ILE A 154 4.24 13.07 -15.57
N LEU A 155 3.31 12.11 -15.53
CA LEU A 155 3.10 11.15 -16.61
C LEU A 155 2.66 11.81 -17.93
N LEU A 156 1.93 12.93 -17.87
CA LEU A 156 1.52 13.69 -19.05
C LEU A 156 2.67 14.51 -19.63
N GLU A 157 3.59 14.98 -18.80
CA GLU A 157 4.68 15.87 -19.20
C GLU A 157 5.91 15.10 -19.71
N GLY A 158 6.15 13.91 -19.17
CA GLY A 158 7.39 13.17 -19.40
C GLY A 158 7.46 12.35 -20.68
N GLY A 159 6.46 12.44 -21.57
CA GLY A 159 6.43 11.66 -22.81
C GLY A 159 6.32 10.15 -22.61
N PHE A 160 5.91 9.73 -21.41
CA PHE A 160 5.79 8.31 -21.04
C PHE A 160 4.52 7.67 -21.55
N LEU A 161 3.51 8.46 -21.91
CA LEU A 161 2.20 8.01 -22.38
C LEU A 161 2.08 8.24 -23.88
N ASP A 162 1.54 7.26 -24.61
CA ASP A 162 1.11 7.45 -25.99
C ASP A 162 -0.14 8.33 -26.08
N THR A 163 -0.53 8.73 -27.30
CA THR A 163 -1.66 9.64 -27.54
C THR A 163 -2.99 9.12 -26.97
N GLU A 164 -3.22 7.82 -26.94
CA GLU A 164 -4.47 7.25 -26.43
C GLU A 164 -4.43 7.14 -24.91
N GLU A 165 -3.30 6.71 -24.35
CA GLU A 165 -3.08 6.67 -22.90
C GLU A 165 -3.17 8.06 -22.28
N GLN A 166 -2.66 9.10 -22.95
CA GLN A 166 -2.81 10.50 -22.52
C GLN A 166 -4.29 10.90 -22.41
N LYS A 167 -5.12 10.54 -23.40
CA LYS A 167 -6.57 10.83 -23.36
C LYS A 167 -7.24 10.05 -22.22
N GLN A 168 -6.90 8.78 -22.04
CA GLN A 168 -7.45 7.97 -20.95
C GLN A 168 -7.09 8.56 -19.58
N PHE A 169 -5.83 8.94 -19.39
CA PHE A 169 -5.35 9.60 -18.18
C PHE A 169 -6.12 10.90 -17.92
N GLN A 170 -6.27 11.74 -18.95
CA GLN A 170 -7.01 13.01 -18.84
C GLN A 170 -8.48 12.80 -18.47
N LYS A 171 -9.17 11.84 -19.09
CA LYS A 171 -10.56 11.51 -18.75
C LYS A 171 -10.73 11.07 -17.30
N VAL A 172 -9.86 10.18 -16.80
CA VAL A 172 -9.92 9.74 -15.40
C VAL A 172 -9.62 10.92 -14.46
N ARG A 173 -8.57 11.69 -14.76
CA ARG A 173 -8.17 12.88 -14.00
C ARG A 173 -9.30 13.92 -13.93
N ALA A 174 -10.04 14.11 -15.01
CA ALA A 174 -11.15 15.05 -15.11
C ALA A 174 -12.49 14.52 -14.54
N CYS A 175 -12.55 13.27 -14.07
CA CYS A 175 -13.80 12.60 -13.68
C CYS A 175 -14.79 12.40 -14.84
N GLU A 176 -14.31 12.25 -16.08
CA GLU A 176 -15.13 12.17 -17.30
C GLU A 176 -15.14 10.77 -17.94
N CYS A 177 -14.39 9.81 -17.39
CA CYS A 177 -14.31 8.47 -17.96
C CYS A 177 -15.58 7.62 -17.73
N ALA A 178 -15.85 6.66 -18.61
CA ALA A 178 -16.92 5.67 -18.40
C ALA A 178 -16.60 4.73 -17.22
N GLY A 179 -17.61 3.99 -16.72
CA GLY A 179 -17.43 3.05 -15.61
C GLY A 179 -16.36 1.98 -15.89
N TYR A 180 -16.39 1.38 -17.07
CA TYR A 180 -15.39 0.37 -17.48
C TYR A 180 -13.97 0.95 -17.64
N GLU A 181 -13.84 2.23 -18.01
CA GLU A 181 -12.55 2.93 -18.05
C GLU A 181 -12.05 3.18 -16.62
N LEU A 182 -12.95 3.52 -15.69
CA LEU A 182 -12.61 3.68 -14.28
C LEU A 182 -12.16 2.36 -13.63
N GLU A 183 -12.82 1.24 -13.95
CA GLU A 183 -12.43 -0.10 -13.50
C GLU A 183 -11.01 -0.47 -13.96
N ARG A 184 -10.58 -0.03 -15.15
CA ARG A 184 -9.22 -0.27 -15.64
C ARG A 184 -8.18 0.73 -15.14
N SER A 185 -8.63 1.84 -14.57
CA SER A 185 -7.77 3.00 -14.32
C SER A 185 -6.58 2.70 -13.40
N LEU A 186 -6.75 1.87 -12.37
CA LEU A 186 -5.68 1.53 -11.44
C LEU A 186 -4.58 0.70 -12.12
N SER A 187 -4.94 -0.35 -12.85
CA SER A 187 -3.97 -1.16 -13.62
C SER A 187 -3.18 -0.32 -14.62
N ASN A 188 -3.88 0.55 -15.35
CA ASN A 188 -3.23 1.49 -16.27
C ASN A 188 -2.24 2.39 -15.52
N LEU A 189 -2.65 3.01 -14.42
CA LEU A 189 -1.78 3.88 -13.63
C LEU A 189 -0.52 3.15 -13.13
N LEU A 190 -0.66 1.91 -12.63
CA LEU A 190 0.48 1.11 -12.19
C LEU A 190 1.46 0.84 -13.34
N THR A 191 0.94 0.43 -14.50
CA THR A 191 1.75 0.16 -15.70
C THR A 191 2.50 1.42 -16.16
N TRP A 192 1.82 2.56 -16.19
CA TRP A 192 2.39 3.81 -16.64
C TRP A 192 3.45 4.35 -15.67
N LEU A 193 3.24 4.19 -14.36
CA LEU A 193 4.22 4.56 -13.35
C LEU A 193 5.47 3.70 -13.42
N GLU A 194 5.35 2.38 -13.58
CA GLU A 194 6.50 1.51 -13.78
C GLU A 194 7.27 1.90 -15.04
N ARG A 195 6.58 2.07 -16.17
CA ARG A 195 7.20 2.49 -17.43
C ARG A 195 7.93 3.82 -17.32
N ALA A 196 7.36 4.78 -16.59
CA ALA A 196 7.96 6.11 -16.41
C ALA A 196 9.16 6.12 -15.47
N THR A 197 9.18 5.22 -14.49
CA THR A 197 10.16 5.25 -13.40
C THR A 197 11.24 4.18 -13.51
N GLY A 198 10.98 3.11 -14.26
CA GLY A 198 11.80 1.89 -14.28
C GLY A 198 11.72 1.07 -12.99
N GLU A 199 10.82 1.42 -12.07
CA GLU A 199 10.70 0.80 -10.75
C GLU A 199 9.29 0.24 -10.56
N GLN A 200 9.19 -0.89 -9.86
CA GLN A 200 7.90 -1.44 -9.47
C GLN A 200 7.16 -0.48 -8.52
N VAL A 201 5.84 -0.54 -8.56
CA VAL A 201 4.94 0.37 -7.84
C VAL A 201 4.50 -0.24 -6.52
N VAL A 202 4.54 0.58 -5.47
CA VAL A 202 3.97 0.24 -4.17
C VAL A 202 2.53 0.75 -4.12
N LEU A 203 1.57 -0.16 -4.05
CA LEU A 203 0.13 0.15 -3.95
C LEU A 203 -0.34 0.02 -2.50
N LEU A 204 -0.86 1.12 -1.95
CA LEU A 204 -1.39 1.20 -0.60
C LEU A 204 -2.87 1.63 -0.64
N ILE A 205 -3.76 0.77 -0.15
CA ILE A 205 -5.21 1.04 -0.09
C ILE A 205 -5.67 0.98 1.36
N ASP A 206 -6.12 2.11 1.90
CA ASP A 206 -6.71 2.22 3.23
C ASP A 206 -8.24 2.12 3.19
N GLU A 207 -8.81 1.46 4.19
CA GLU A 207 -10.27 1.33 4.38
C GLU A 207 -11.01 0.77 3.15
N TYR A 208 -10.40 -0.18 2.43
CA TYR A 208 -10.94 -0.78 1.20
C TYR A 208 -12.33 -1.43 1.38
N ASP A 209 -12.65 -1.85 2.60
CA ASP A 209 -13.92 -2.48 2.99
C ASP A 209 -15.06 -1.47 3.18
N THR A 210 -14.76 -0.18 3.33
CA THR A 210 -15.76 0.86 3.60
C THR A 210 -16.85 0.96 2.52
N PRO A 211 -16.54 1.05 1.21
CA PRO A 211 -17.56 1.07 0.17
C PRO A 211 -18.43 -0.20 0.14
N ILE A 212 -17.82 -1.37 0.37
CA ILE A 212 -18.51 -2.66 0.36
C ILE A 212 -19.50 -2.72 1.52
N HIS A 213 -19.11 -2.26 2.71
CA HIS A 213 -20.01 -2.17 3.85
C HIS A 213 -21.16 -1.19 3.59
N ALA A 214 -20.91 -0.04 2.95
CA ALA A 214 -21.96 0.91 2.58
C ALA A 214 -22.97 0.29 1.60
N GLY A 215 -22.48 -0.45 0.60
CA GLY A 215 -23.31 -1.17 -0.37
C GLY A 215 -24.15 -2.27 0.26
N TYR A 216 -23.58 -3.01 1.23
CA TYR A 216 -24.33 -4.00 2.01
C TYR A 216 -25.47 -3.36 2.81
N GLN A 217 -25.21 -2.22 3.47
CA GLN A 217 -26.20 -1.53 4.30
C GLN A 217 -27.30 -0.83 3.50
N SER A 218 -26.97 -0.33 2.30
CA SER A 218 -27.86 0.54 1.52
C SER A 218 -28.40 -0.11 0.24
N GLY A 219 -28.14 -1.41 0.03
CA GLY A 219 -28.79 -2.21 -1.02
C GLY A 219 -28.14 -2.16 -2.41
N PHE A 220 -26.86 -1.79 -2.52
CA PHE A 220 -26.09 -1.78 -3.79
C PHE A 220 -24.84 -2.69 -3.73
N TYR A 221 -24.92 -3.77 -2.95
CA TYR A 221 -23.79 -4.67 -2.68
C TYR A 221 -23.22 -5.34 -3.95
N GLU A 222 -24.09 -5.76 -4.87
CA GLU A 222 -23.67 -6.45 -6.09
C GLU A 222 -22.89 -5.51 -7.03
N GLU A 223 -23.33 -4.26 -7.12
CA GLU A 223 -22.70 -3.22 -7.92
C GLU A 223 -21.30 -2.88 -7.40
N ILE A 224 -21.17 -2.61 -6.09
CA ILE A 224 -19.87 -2.25 -5.51
C ILE A 224 -18.90 -3.43 -5.52
N THR A 225 -19.36 -4.65 -5.23
CA THR A 225 -18.47 -5.82 -5.28
C THR A 225 -18.07 -6.17 -6.71
N GLY A 226 -18.97 -5.98 -7.68
CA GLY A 226 -18.66 -6.09 -9.10
C GLY A 226 -17.55 -5.12 -9.52
N PHE A 227 -17.71 -3.84 -9.18
CA PHE A 227 -16.70 -2.80 -9.45
C PHE A 227 -15.37 -3.11 -8.75
N MET A 228 -15.38 -3.35 -7.43
CA MET A 228 -14.16 -3.61 -6.64
C MET A 228 -13.42 -4.84 -7.14
N ARG A 229 -14.13 -5.89 -7.55
CA ARG A 229 -13.54 -7.07 -8.17
C ARG A 229 -12.84 -6.70 -9.47
N ASN A 230 -13.49 -5.99 -10.38
CA ASN A 230 -12.88 -5.63 -11.67
C ASN A 230 -11.68 -4.69 -11.48
N TRP A 231 -11.85 -3.68 -10.63
CA TRP A 231 -10.85 -2.65 -10.33
C TRP A 231 -9.60 -3.21 -9.64
N LEU A 232 -9.78 -4.06 -8.62
CA LEU A 232 -8.65 -4.65 -7.90
C LEU A 232 -8.06 -5.86 -8.62
N SER A 233 -8.85 -6.68 -9.31
CA SER A 233 -8.30 -7.84 -10.03
C SER A 233 -7.35 -7.42 -11.14
N GLY A 234 -7.70 -6.37 -11.89
CA GLY A 234 -6.82 -5.81 -12.92
C GLY A 234 -5.51 -5.27 -12.33
N ALA A 235 -5.53 -4.72 -11.12
CA ALA A 235 -4.36 -4.15 -10.48
C ALA A 235 -3.49 -5.19 -9.75
N LEU A 236 -4.10 -6.21 -9.13
CA LEU A 236 -3.44 -7.09 -8.16
C LEU A 236 -3.15 -8.51 -8.67
N LYS A 237 -3.87 -9.01 -9.69
CA LYS A 237 -3.63 -10.37 -10.20
C LYS A 237 -2.55 -10.34 -11.28
N ASP A 238 -1.43 -11.01 -11.02
CA ASP A 238 -0.35 -11.26 -11.98
C ASP A 238 0.22 -9.99 -12.63
N HIS A 239 0.15 -8.84 -11.93
CA HIS A 239 0.62 -7.56 -12.47
C HIS A 239 2.11 -7.39 -12.21
N ALA A 240 2.93 -7.53 -13.27
CA ALA A 240 4.39 -7.43 -13.17
C ALA A 240 4.90 -6.12 -12.53
N SER A 241 4.11 -5.06 -12.66
CA SER A 241 4.41 -3.72 -12.12
C SER A 241 4.27 -3.57 -10.61
N LEU A 242 3.78 -4.57 -9.87
CA LEU A 242 3.66 -4.50 -8.41
C LEU A 242 4.92 -5.00 -7.71
N LYS A 243 5.34 -4.27 -6.67
CA LYS A 243 6.45 -4.64 -5.80
C LYS A 243 6.02 -5.58 -4.68
#